data_AF-A0A928VRP9-F1
#
_entry.id   AF-A0A928VRP9-F1
#
_cell.length_a   1.000
_cell.length_b   1.000
_cell.length_c   1.000
_cell.angle_alpha   90.00
_cell.angle_beta   90.00
_cell.angle_gamma   90.00
#
_symmetry.space_group_name_H-M   'P 1'
#
loop_
_entity.id
_entity.type
_entity.pdbx_description
1 polymer ?
#
loop_
_entity_poly.entity_id
_entity_poly.type
_entity_poly.pdbx_seq_one_letter_code
_entity_poly.pdbx_strand_id
1 'polypeptide(L)'
;LKESDAIALFPGGFGTQDEAFECITLGQTGKTVPVPMVLIDKPGGSYWHDWSAYIEKQLLNNGLISPGDRSLYTVTDRLDVAVNQISSFYQVYHSNRYVGEQLVIRLRCQLSEAAIAELNERFSDILVKGQIRSSLALPEEAGDETFELPRLVLHFNQRDLGRLFEMIRAINQLGCPPAELQQHPERK
;
A
#
# COMPACT_ATOMS: atom_id res chain seq x y z
N LEU A 1 -7.30 -4.40 -13.20
CA LEU A 1 -7.01 -3.84 -11.86
C LEU A 1 -8.17 -3.15 -11.17
N LYS A 2 -9.10 -2.52 -11.89
CA LYS A 2 -10.17 -1.69 -11.29
C LYS A 2 -11.15 -2.42 -10.33
N GLU A 3 -11.04 -3.75 -10.24
CA GLU A 3 -11.92 -4.63 -9.43
C GLU A 3 -11.07 -5.71 -8.73
N SER A 4 -9.81 -5.40 -8.40
CA SER A 4 -8.85 -6.38 -7.87
C SER A 4 -8.28 -5.91 -6.53
N ASP A 5 -8.51 -6.72 -5.50
CA ASP A 5 -8.10 -6.41 -4.12
C ASP A 5 -6.67 -6.86 -3.81
N ALA A 6 -6.06 -7.63 -4.70
CA ALA A 6 -4.68 -8.09 -4.62
C ALA A 6 -4.20 -8.55 -6.00
N ILE A 7 -2.89 -8.56 -6.19
CA ILE A 7 -2.25 -9.05 -7.43
C ILE A 7 -1.25 -10.13 -7.04
N ALA A 8 -1.40 -11.31 -7.64
CA ALA A 8 -0.44 -12.40 -7.50
C ALA A 8 0.11 -12.76 -8.88
N LEU A 9 1.43 -12.67 -9.04
CA LEU A 9 2.13 -12.97 -10.29
C LEU A 9 3.02 -14.19 -10.12
N PHE A 10 2.95 -15.11 -11.09
CA PHE A 10 3.80 -16.30 -11.16
C PHE A 10 4.77 -16.18 -12.33
N PRO A 11 5.87 -16.95 -12.38
CA PRO A 11 6.83 -16.89 -13.49
C PRO A 11 6.14 -17.13 -14.83
N GLY A 12 6.44 -16.28 -15.82
CA GLY A 12 5.77 -16.30 -17.12
C GLY A 12 6.61 -15.67 -18.22
N GLY A 13 6.02 -15.51 -19.40
CA GLY A 13 6.66 -14.86 -20.56
C GLY A 13 6.42 -13.35 -20.60
N PHE A 14 6.51 -12.77 -21.80
CA PHE A 14 6.30 -11.33 -22.00
C PHE A 14 4.95 -10.81 -21.52
N GLY A 15 3.86 -11.57 -21.69
CA GLY A 15 2.53 -11.14 -21.22
C GLY A 15 2.49 -10.92 -19.71
N THR A 16 3.07 -11.84 -18.94
CA THR A 16 3.14 -11.70 -17.48
C THR A 16 4.02 -10.53 -17.04
N GLN A 17 5.10 -10.26 -17.78
CA GLN A 17 5.95 -9.11 -17.50
C GLN A 17 5.25 -7.79 -17.85
N ASP A 18 4.51 -7.74 -18.95
CA ASP A 18 3.70 -6.58 -19.36
C ASP A 18 2.68 -6.22 -18.29
N GLU A 19 1.90 -7.22 -17.83
CA GLU A 19 0.96 -7.06 -16.71
C GLU A 19 1.67 -6.60 -15.43
N ALA A 20 2.85 -7.16 -15.10
CA ALA A 20 3.62 -6.76 -13.93
C ALA A 20 4.03 -5.28 -13.99
N PHE A 21 4.58 -4.85 -15.12
CA PHE A 21 5.00 -3.45 -15.31
C PHE A 21 3.81 -2.50 -15.34
N GLU A 22 2.69 -2.88 -15.95
CA GLU A 22 1.47 -2.07 -15.92
C GLU A 22 0.99 -1.85 -14.48
N CYS A 23 0.91 -2.93 -13.68
CA CYS A 23 0.49 -2.87 -12.28
C CYS A 23 1.39 -1.95 -11.45
N ILE A 24 2.71 -2.12 -11.58
CA ILE A 24 3.69 -1.30 -10.86
C ILE A 24 3.59 0.16 -11.30
N THR A 25 3.47 0.43 -12.60
CA THR A 25 3.38 1.80 -13.12
C THR A 25 2.12 2.51 -12.63
N LEU A 26 0.98 1.80 -12.58
CA LEU A 26 -0.27 2.36 -12.05
C LEU A 26 -0.19 2.66 -10.56
N GLY A 27 0.44 1.79 -9.77
CA GLY A 27 0.71 2.01 -8.35
C GLY A 27 1.69 3.16 -8.11
N GLN A 28 2.79 3.19 -8.86
CA GLN A 28 3.84 4.22 -8.80
C GLN A 28 3.29 5.62 -9.14
N THR A 29 2.40 5.72 -10.12
CA THR A 29 1.82 6.99 -10.56
C THR A 29 0.55 7.39 -9.80
N GLY A 30 0.14 6.60 -8.80
CA GLY A 30 -1.07 6.84 -8.02
C GLY A 30 -2.36 6.80 -8.84
N LYS A 31 -2.35 6.11 -9.98
CA LYS A 31 -3.52 5.97 -10.88
C LYS A 31 -4.51 4.91 -10.40
N THR A 32 -4.07 4.04 -9.50
CA THR A 32 -4.90 3.08 -8.79
C THR A 32 -4.77 3.28 -7.29
N VAL A 33 -5.78 2.84 -6.54
CA VAL A 33 -5.66 2.72 -5.09
C VAL A 33 -4.58 1.69 -4.73
N PRO A 34 -3.91 1.82 -3.57
CA PRO A 34 -2.95 0.83 -3.10
C PRO A 34 -3.59 -0.55 -2.91
N VAL A 35 -2.98 -1.55 -3.54
CA VAL A 35 -3.34 -2.97 -3.42
C VAL A 35 -2.06 -3.79 -3.23
N PRO A 36 -2.07 -4.88 -2.45
CA PRO A 36 -0.90 -5.72 -2.27
C PRO A 36 -0.57 -6.47 -3.55
N MET A 37 0.70 -6.41 -3.96
CA MET A 37 1.24 -7.12 -5.11
C MET A 37 2.32 -8.10 -4.67
N VAL A 38 2.13 -9.39 -4.97
CA VAL A 38 3.06 -10.48 -4.63
C VAL A 38 3.54 -11.18 -5.89
N LEU A 39 4.86 -11.28 -6.04
CA LEU A 39 5.57 -11.96 -7.12
C LEU A 39 6.06 -13.28 -6.53
N ILE A 40 5.33 -14.36 -6.85
CA ILE A 40 5.46 -15.67 -6.23
C ILE A 40 6.25 -16.57 -7.16
N ASP A 41 7.38 -17.07 -6.70
CA ASP A 41 8.16 -18.09 -7.39
C ASP A 41 7.83 -19.50 -6.87
N LYS A 42 8.27 -20.54 -7.60
CA LYS A 42 8.35 -21.89 -7.03
C LYS A 42 9.40 -21.91 -5.90
N PRO A 43 9.27 -22.78 -4.88
CA PRO A 43 10.29 -22.92 -3.84
C PRO A 43 11.70 -23.12 -4.43
N GLY A 44 12.65 -22.28 -4.01
CA GLY A 44 14.02 -22.24 -4.53
C GLY A 44 14.17 -21.68 -5.95
N GLY A 45 13.12 -21.11 -6.53
CA GLY A 45 13.16 -20.41 -7.82
C GLY A 45 13.81 -19.03 -7.71
N SER A 46 14.38 -18.57 -8.83
CA SER A 46 15.07 -17.28 -8.91
C SER A 46 14.44 -16.31 -9.89
N TYR A 47 13.37 -16.66 -10.61
CA TYR A 47 12.79 -15.86 -11.68
C TYR A 47 12.49 -14.42 -11.23
N TRP A 48 11.76 -14.26 -10.11
CA TRP A 48 11.40 -12.94 -9.61
C TRP A 48 12.51 -12.26 -8.82
N HIS A 49 13.42 -13.03 -8.22
CA HIS A 49 14.61 -12.50 -7.55
C HIS A 49 15.59 -11.90 -8.57
N ASP A 50 15.86 -12.61 -9.66
CA ASP A 50 16.69 -12.17 -10.78
C ASP A 50 16.06 -10.95 -11.47
N TRP A 51 14.73 -10.97 -11.66
CA TRP A 51 13.99 -9.80 -12.15
C TRP A 51 14.12 -8.61 -11.20
N SER A 52 13.93 -8.77 -9.89
CA SER A 52 14.07 -7.66 -8.93
C SER A 52 15.50 -7.15 -8.85
N ALA A 53 16.50 -8.02 -8.98
CA ALA A 53 17.90 -7.64 -9.08
C ALA A 53 18.19 -6.82 -10.36
N TYR A 54 17.53 -7.14 -11.48
CA TYR A 54 17.56 -6.30 -12.68
C TYR A 54 16.92 -4.93 -12.42
N ILE A 55 15.75 -4.88 -11.78
CA ILE A 55 15.09 -3.60 -11.42
C ILE A 55 16.00 -2.74 -10.56
N GLU A 56 16.63 -3.31 -9.54
CA GLU A 56 17.59 -2.61 -8.70
C GLU A 56 18.79 -2.11 -9.51
N LYS A 57 19.42 -3.00 -10.27
CA LYS A 57 20.65 -2.69 -11.01
C LYS A 57 20.43 -1.66 -12.12
N GLN A 58 19.34 -1.76 -12.88
CA GLN A 58 19.16 -1.02 -14.12
C GLN A 58 18.19 0.14 -13.99
N LEU A 59 17.18 0.04 -13.12
CA LEU A 59 16.20 1.10 -12.96
C LEU A 59 16.55 1.95 -11.74
N LEU A 60 16.73 1.34 -10.57
CA LEU A 60 16.98 2.09 -9.34
C LEU A 60 18.36 2.76 -9.33
N ASN A 61 19.44 2.00 -9.56
CA ASN A 61 20.80 2.55 -9.48
C ASN A 61 21.09 3.61 -10.55
N ASN A 62 20.30 3.64 -11.63
CA ASN A 62 20.39 4.65 -12.68
C ASN A 62 19.39 5.81 -12.46
N GLY A 63 18.65 5.83 -11.35
CA GLY A 63 17.70 6.89 -11.02
C GLY A 63 16.44 6.95 -11.90
N LEU A 64 16.06 5.82 -12.52
CA LEU A 64 14.86 5.72 -13.37
C LEU A 64 13.57 5.46 -12.57
N ILE A 65 13.71 5.00 -11.33
CA ILE A 65 12.63 4.82 -10.35
C ILE A 65 13.07 5.37 -8.99
N SER A 66 12.10 5.67 -8.13
CA SER A 66 12.35 6.19 -6.79
C SER A 66 12.87 5.09 -5.85
N PRO A 67 13.68 5.41 -4.83
CA PRO A 67 14.16 4.43 -3.84
C PRO A 67 13.05 3.62 -3.16
N GLY A 68 11.88 4.23 -2.95
CA GLY A 68 10.72 3.56 -2.36
C GLY A 68 9.96 2.63 -3.30
N ASP A 69 10.14 2.69 -4.62
CA ASP A 69 9.26 2.00 -5.57
C ASP A 69 9.32 0.46 -5.47
N ARG A 70 10.40 -0.07 -4.89
CA ARG A 70 10.48 -1.51 -4.56
C ARG A 70 9.48 -1.95 -3.50
N SER A 71 8.96 -1.02 -2.69
CA SER A 71 7.92 -1.29 -1.70
C SER A 71 6.53 -1.47 -2.30
N LEU A 72 6.36 -1.25 -3.61
CA LEU A 72 5.10 -1.50 -4.33
C LEU A 72 4.81 -3.00 -4.50
N TYR A 73 5.82 -3.87 -4.38
CA TYR A 73 5.67 -5.30 -4.57
C TYR A 73 6.50 -6.13 -3.58
N THR A 74 6.10 -7.38 -3.36
CA THR A 74 6.87 -8.36 -2.56
C THR A 74 7.28 -9.54 -3.42
N VAL A 75 8.56 -9.89 -3.42
CA VAL A 75 9.07 -11.12 -4.05
C VAL A 75 9.19 -12.22 -3.01
N THR A 76 8.70 -13.42 -3.30
CA THR A 76 8.78 -14.57 -2.41
C THR A 76 8.68 -15.89 -3.17
N ASP A 77 9.30 -16.95 -2.68
CA ASP A 77 9.09 -18.34 -3.13
C ASP A 77 8.25 -19.16 -2.13
N ARG A 78 7.71 -18.49 -1.11
CA ARG A 78 6.94 -19.04 0.00
C ARG A 78 5.49 -18.58 -0.05
N LEU A 79 4.57 -19.54 -0.11
CA LEU A 79 3.13 -19.29 -0.15
C LEU A 79 2.61 -18.64 1.14
N ASP A 80 3.14 -19.02 2.31
CA ASP A 80 2.72 -18.43 3.58
C ASP A 80 3.06 -16.93 3.64
N VAL A 81 4.21 -16.52 3.09
CA VAL A 81 4.58 -15.11 2.98
C VAL A 81 3.63 -14.38 2.03
N ALA A 82 3.33 -14.96 0.87
CA ALA A 82 2.42 -14.34 -0.11
C ALA A 82 1.01 -14.15 0.47
N VAL A 83 0.45 -15.18 1.09
CA VAL A 83 -0.87 -15.12 1.74
C VAL A 83 -0.86 -14.10 2.87
N ASN A 84 0.18 -14.08 3.71
CA ASN A 84 0.29 -13.11 4.80
C ASN A 84 0.40 -11.68 4.29
N GLN A 85 1.11 -11.41 3.19
CA GLN A 85 1.13 -10.07 2.60
C GLN A 85 -0.26 -9.59 2.19
N ILE A 86 -1.04 -10.45 1.52
CA ILE A 86 -2.39 -10.11 1.08
C ILE A 86 -3.33 -9.96 2.27
N SER A 87 -3.33 -10.92 3.20
CA SER A 87 -4.27 -10.96 4.32
C SER A 87 -4.01 -9.89 5.37
N SER A 88 -2.75 -9.46 5.54
CA SER A 88 -2.38 -8.40 6.48
C SER A 88 -2.57 -6.99 5.92
N PHE A 89 -2.62 -6.82 4.60
CA PHE A 89 -2.67 -5.49 3.97
C PHE A 89 -3.91 -4.68 4.35
N TYR A 90 -5.03 -5.35 4.64
CA TYR A 90 -6.30 -4.71 5.00
C TYR A 90 -6.71 -4.91 6.47
N GLN A 91 -5.78 -5.30 7.35
CA GLN A 91 -6.09 -5.56 8.76
C GLN A 91 -6.50 -4.30 9.53
N VAL A 92 -5.79 -3.21 9.28
CA VAL A 92 -6.04 -1.90 9.89
C VAL A 92 -6.34 -0.89 8.79
N TYR A 93 -5.54 -0.85 7.74
CA TYR A 93 -5.83 -0.06 6.55
C TYR A 93 -7.11 -0.56 5.87
N HIS A 94 -8.01 0.35 5.54
CA HIS A 94 -9.24 0.02 4.82
C HIS A 94 -9.16 0.52 3.37
N SER A 95 -9.03 1.84 3.20
CA SER A 95 -8.91 2.48 1.89
C SER A 95 -8.35 3.89 2.06
N ASN A 96 -8.08 4.59 0.94
CA ASN A 96 -7.76 6.00 0.99
C ASN A 96 -8.44 6.76 -0.15
N ARG A 97 -8.58 8.08 0.03
CA ARG A 97 -9.00 9.00 -1.02
C ARG A 97 -8.46 10.40 -0.75
N TYR A 98 -8.55 11.26 -1.75
CA TYR A 98 -8.31 12.69 -1.57
C TYR A 98 -9.59 13.44 -1.18
N VAL A 99 -9.46 14.37 -0.24
CA VAL A 99 -10.44 15.41 0.07
C VAL A 99 -9.69 16.75 -0.01
N GLY A 100 -9.94 17.50 -1.08
CA GLY A 100 -9.10 18.67 -1.41
C GLY A 100 -7.63 18.28 -1.58
N GLU A 101 -6.74 18.93 -0.82
CA GLU A 101 -5.29 18.64 -0.82
C GLU A 101 -4.87 17.58 0.21
N GLN A 102 -5.82 16.97 0.91
CA GLN A 102 -5.54 16.01 1.97
C GLN A 102 -5.77 14.59 1.47
N LEU A 103 -4.79 13.73 1.72
CA LEU A 103 -4.98 12.30 1.67
C LEU A 103 -5.68 11.89 2.97
N VAL A 104 -6.83 11.24 2.82
CA VAL A 104 -7.60 10.66 3.91
C VAL A 104 -7.46 9.15 3.82
N ILE A 105 -6.84 8.55 4.82
CA ILE A 105 -6.70 7.10 4.96
C ILE A 105 -7.73 6.62 5.98
N ARG A 106 -8.62 5.74 5.56
CA ARG A 106 -9.63 5.10 6.42
C ARG A 106 -9.05 3.87 7.06
N LEU A 107 -9.37 3.67 8.33
CA LEU A 107 -8.88 2.58 9.15
C LEU A 107 -10.04 1.76 9.69
N ARG A 108 -9.81 0.46 9.91
CA ARG A 108 -10.78 -0.43 10.58
C ARG A 108 -10.79 -0.25 12.10
N CYS A 109 -9.73 0.32 12.67
CA CYS A 109 -9.61 0.59 14.08
C CYS A 109 -8.82 1.88 14.34
N GLN A 110 -8.97 2.43 15.55
CA GLN A 110 -8.30 3.64 15.97
C GLN A 110 -6.84 3.32 16.31
N LEU A 111 -5.89 4.09 15.76
CA LEU A 111 -4.49 4.03 16.20
C LEU A 111 -4.29 4.80 17.50
N SER A 112 -3.37 4.31 18.33
CA SER A 112 -2.95 4.99 19.55
C SER A 112 -2.14 6.26 19.24
N GLU A 113 -2.06 7.19 20.18
CA GLU A 113 -1.24 8.40 20.03
C GLU A 113 0.24 8.06 19.81
N ALA A 114 0.74 7.01 20.48
CA ALA A 114 2.11 6.53 20.30
C ALA A 114 2.35 6.01 18.87
N ALA A 115 1.41 5.25 18.30
CA ALA A 115 1.49 4.80 16.92
C ALA A 115 1.48 5.99 15.94
N ILE A 116 0.65 7.00 16.17
CA ILE A 116 0.61 8.21 15.33
C ILE A 116 1.91 9.01 15.43
N ALA A 117 2.49 9.12 16.64
CA ALA A 117 3.79 9.77 16.83
C ALA A 117 4.90 9.04 16.05
N GLU A 118 4.92 7.70 16.10
CA GLU A 118 5.86 6.88 15.34
C GLU A 118 5.68 7.06 13.82
N LEU A 119 4.43 7.10 13.33
CA LEU A 119 4.16 7.38 11.92
C LEU A 119 4.69 8.76 11.50
N ASN A 120 4.52 9.78 12.34
CA ASN A 120 5.06 11.11 12.05
C ASN A 120 6.58 11.15 12.01
N GLU A 121 7.25 10.43 12.91
CA GLU A 121 8.71 10.31 12.90
C GLU A 121 9.18 9.64 11.61
N ARG A 122 8.57 8.49 11.28
CA ARG A 122 9.02 7.62 10.18
C ARG A 122 8.67 8.13 8.79
N PHE A 123 7.62 8.94 8.64
CA PHE A 123 7.05 9.31 7.33
C PHE A 123 6.87 10.82 7.15
N SER A 124 7.60 11.64 7.93
CA SER A 124 7.59 13.11 7.74
C SER A 124 8.15 13.55 6.39
N ASP A 125 9.03 12.75 5.77
CA ASP A 125 9.64 12.98 4.46
C ASP A 125 8.64 13.05 3.31
N ILE A 126 7.48 12.40 3.45
CA ILE A 126 6.44 12.36 2.42
C ILE A 126 5.32 13.40 2.62
N LEU A 127 5.46 14.26 3.64
CA LEU A 127 4.50 15.31 3.93
C LEU A 127 4.89 16.62 3.25
N VAL A 128 3.95 17.24 2.54
CA VAL A 128 4.11 18.60 1.98
C VAL A 128 4.05 19.64 3.10
N LYS A 129 3.17 19.42 4.09
CA LYS A 129 2.97 20.31 5.23
C LYS A 129 2.28 19.57 6.38
N GLY A 130 2.47 20.10 7.58
CA GLY A 130 1.79 19.59 8.77
C GLY A 130 2.29 18.21 9.20
N GLN A 131 1.39 17.42 9.74
CA GLN A 131 1.65 16.13 10.38
C GLN A 131 0.52 15.16 10.04
N ILE A 132 0.78 13.87 10.18
CA ILE A 132 -0.25 12.82 10.15
C ILE A 132 -1.09 12.95 11.41
N ARG A 133 -2.41 13.08 11.26
CA ARG A 133 -3.34 13.29 12.39
C ARG A 133 -4.49 12.30 12.34
N SER A 134 -4.94 11.86 13.50
CA SER A 134 -6.22 11.17 13.61
C SER A 134 -7.37 12.14 13.37
N SER A 135 -8.43 11.66 12.73
CA SER A 135 -9.68 12.39 12.52
C SER A 135 -10.87 11.44 12.49
N LEU A 136 -12.06 11.99 12.69
CA LEU A 136 -13.31 11.40 12.22
C LEU A 136 -13.49 11.71 10.72
N ALA A 137 -14.59 11.23 10.14
CA ALA A 137 -14.97 11.59 8.77
C ALA A 137 -15.00 13.11 8.58
N LEU A 138 -14.42 13.59 7.47
CA LEU A 138 -14.50 14.99 7.11
C LEU A 138 -15.93 15.33 6.64
N PRO A 139 -16.40 16.59 6.77
CA PRO A 139 -17.74 16.99 6.32
C PRO A 139 -18.03 16.63 4.85
N GLU A 140 -17.01 16.67 3.99
CA GLU A 140 -17.07 16.31 2.57
C GLU A 140 -17.20 14.80 2.31
N GLU A 141 -17.17 13.98 3.36
CA GLU A 141 -17.43 12.53 3.33
C GLU A 141 -18.84 12.18 3.84
N ALA A 142 -19.71 13.16 4.09
CA ALA A 142 -21.07 12.92 4.55
C ALA A 142 -21.85 11.98 3.60
N GLY A 143 -22.47 10.93 4.17
CA GLY A 143 -23.24 9.93 3.43
C GLY A 143 -22.43 8.76 2.86
N ASP A 144 -21.12 8.70 3.12
CA ASP A 144 -20.29 7.53 2.83
C ASP A 144 -20.62 6.39 3.84
N GLU A 145 -20.79 5.16 3.37
CA GLU A 145 -21.09 3.99 4.23
C GLU A 145 -19.99 3.74 5.28
N THR A 146 -18.78 4.24 5.03
CA THR A 146 -17.65 4.15 5.94
C THR A 146 -17.57 5.31 6.94
N PHE A 147 -18.59 6.17 7.05
CA PHE A 147 -18.55 7.41 7.86
C PHE A 147 -18.08 7.20 9.30
N GLU A 148 -18.41 6.06 9.92
CA GLU A 148 -18.06 5.75 11.32
C GLU A 148 -16.61 5.28 11.53
N LEU A 149 -15.87 4.95 10.46
CA LEU A 149 -14.50 4.45 10.59
C LEU A 149 -13.50 5.50 11.17
N PRO A 150 -12.39 5.11 11.79
CA PRO A 150 -11.32 6.05 12.08
C PRO A 150 -10.57 6.51 10.82
N ARG A 151 -10.01 7.73 10.82
CA ARG A 151 -9.18 8.25 9.72
C ARG A 151 -7.81 8.74 10.17
N LEU A 152 -6.83 8.61 9.29
CA LEU A 152 -5.64 9.46 9.28
C LEU A 152 -5.77 10.49 8.15
N VAL A 153 -5.40 11.73 8.45
CA VAL A 153 -5.38 12.84 7.49
C VAL A 153 -3.96 13.38 7.41
N LEU A 154 -3.47 13.55 6.18
CA LEU A 154 -2.12 14.03 5.89
C LEU A 154 -2.07 14.78 4.55
N HIS A 155 -1.11 15.69 4.40
CA HIS A 155 -0.82 16.33 3.12
C HIS A 155 0.30 15.56 2.41
N PHE A 156 -0.04 14.45 1.77
CA PHE A 156 0.91 13.61 1.03
C PHE A 156 1.42 14.32 -0.23
N ASN A 157 2.71 14.15 -0.54
CA ASN A 157 3.37 14.80 -1.67
C ASN A 157 3.00 14.26 -3.06
N GLN A 158 2.21 13.18 -3.11
CA GLN A 158 1.72 12.53 -4.33
C GLN A 158 2.82 11.99 -5.27
N ARG A 159 4.04 11.83 -4.75
CA ARG A 159 5.22 11.38 -5.51
C ARG A 159 5.81 10.10 -4.95
N ASP A 160 5.95 10.03 -3.63
CA ASP A 160 6.62 8.92 -2.97
C ASP A 160 5.65 7.78 -2.63
N LEU A 161 5.02 7.20 -3.66
CA LEU A 161 4.01 6.15 -3.50
C LEU A 161 4.59 4.88 -2.85
N GLY A 162 5.84 4.55 -3.14
CA GLY A 162 6.54 3.47 -2.45
C GLY A 162 6.62 3.66 -0.92
N ARG A 163 6.87 4.89 -0.48
CA ARG A 163 6.87 5.26 0.95
C ARG A 163 5.45 5.25 1.54
N LEU A 164 4.42 5.61 0.76
CA LEU A 164 3.03 5.41 1.17
C LEU A 164 2.72 3.92 1.41
N PHE A 165 3.20 3.00 0.58
CA PHE A 165 3.06 1.56 0.80
C PHE A 165 3.78 1.08 2.07
N GLU A 166 4.97 1.62 2.36
CA GLU A 166 5.65 1.39 3.65
C GLU A 166 4.84 1.90 4.83
N MET A 167 4.20 3.07 4.71
CA MET A 167 3.32 3.62 5.73
C MET A 167 2.08 2.75 5.94
N ILE A 168 1.46 2.25 4.87
CA ILE A 168 0.32 1.31 4.98
C ILE A 168 0.74 0.03 5.72
N ARG A 169 1.92 -0.53 5.41
CA ARG A 169 2.46 -1.68 6.16
C ARG A 169 2.67 -1.35 7.64
N ALA A 170 3.20 -0.17 7.95
CA ALA A 170 3.38 0.28 9.34
C ALA A 170 2.03 0.44 10.07
N ILE A 171 1.02 1.02 9.41
CA ILE A 171 -0.35 1.16 9.95
C ILE A 171 -0.92 -0.20 10.34
N ASN A 172 -0.78 -1.21 9.47
CA ASN A 172 -1.25 -2.57 9.74
C ASN A 172 -0.51 -3.27 10.87
N GLN A 173 0.77 -2.94 11.10
CA GLN A 173 1.58 -3.50 12.20
C GLN A 173 1.31 -2.81 13.55
N LEU A 174 1.07 -1.50 13.53
CA LEU A 174 0.88 -0.70 14.74
C LEU A 174 -0.55 -0.70 15.25
N GLY A 175 -1.53 -0.97 14.39
CA GLY A 175 -2.93 -1.06 14.79
C GLY A 175 -3.29 -2.44 15.35
N CYS A 176 -4.31 -2.46 16.22
CA CYS A 176 -4.88 -3.70 16.71
C CYS A 176 -6.10 -4.06 15.84
N PRO A 177 -6.02 -5.09 14.98
CA PRO A 177 -7.12 -5.42 14.08
C PRO A 177 -8.39 -5.79 14.87
N PRO A 178 -9.58 -5.48 14.36
CA PRO A 178 -10.83 -5.95 14.96
C PRO A 178 -10.87 -7.48 14.98
N ALA A 179 -11.54 -8.05 15.99
CA ALA A 179 -11.62 -9.50 16.19
C ALA A 179 -12.32 -10.26 15.04
N GLU A 180 -13.12 -9.57 14.22
CA GLU A 180 -13.78 -10.12 13.04
C GLU A 180 -13.26 -9.45 11.77
N LEU A 181 -12.98 -10.27 10.75
CA LEU A 181 -12.71 -9.81 9.38
C LEU A 181 -13.99 -9.17 8.83
N GLN A 182 -14.13 -7.86 9.03
CA GLN A 182 -15.19 -7.07 8.41
C GLN A 182 -15.07 -7.13 6.87
N GLN A 183 -16.21 -6.98 6.18
CA GLN A 183 -16.31 -7.07 4.73
C GLN A 183 -15.24 -6.24 3.99
N HIS A 184 -14.87 -6.72 2.80
CA HIS A 184 -13.89 -6.09 1.93
C HIS A 184 -14.37 -4.69 1.49
N PRO A 185 -13.52 -3.64 1.50
CA PRO A 185 -13.90 -2.25 1.16
C PRO A 185 -14.59 -2.07 -0.19
N GLU A 186 -14.36 -2.96 -1.17
CA GLU A 186 -14.95 -2.89 -2.51
C GLU A 186 -16.14 -3.84 -2.74
N ARG A 187 -16.52 -4.65 -1.73
CA ARG A 187 -17.77 -5.40 -1.77
C ARG A 187 -18.92 -4.47 -1.37
N LYS A 188 -19.54 -3.85 -2.37
CA LYS A 188 -20.89 -3.28 -2.28
C LYS A 188 -21.95 -4.37 -2.22
#